data_AF-A0A258QSC4-F1
#
_entry.id   AF-A0A258QSC4-F1
#
_cell.length_a   1.000
_cell.length_b   1.000
_cell.length_c   1.000
_cell.angle_alpha   90.00
_cell.angle_beta   90.00
_cell.angle_gamma   90.00
#
_symmetry.space_group_name_H-M   'P 1'
#
loop_
_entity.id
_entity.type
_entity.pdbx_description
1 polymer ?
#
loop_
_entity_poly.entity_id
_entity_poly.type
_entity_poly.pdbx_seq_one_letter_code
_entity_poly.pdbx_strand_id
1 'polypeptide(L)'
;MVGVGVLMLLVSWWARWQLRGAQALPQLTAKVLVFMTFSGWIAVLSGWYVTEIGRQPYLVTGVLTTAQAVTTLPSNMVLSTLLAYIALYIGLLAAYIWAVFYLARQADEKGVIDAHQMKTAPVKTPLGAQ
;
A
#
# COMPACT_ATOMS: atom_id res chain seq x y z
N MET A 1 6.57 9.30 11.26
CA MET A 1 7.47 8.31 10.64
C MET A 1 8.13 7.42 11.68
N VAL A 2 8.96 7.95 12.59
CA VAL A 2 9.70 7.14 13.59
C VAL A 2 8.77 6.29 14.45
N GLY A 3 7.70 6.86 15.03
CA GLY A 3 6.76 6.10 15.85
C GLY A 3 6.10 4.92 15.12
N VAL A 4 5.74 5.11 13.85
CA VAL A 4 5.19 4.03 13.00
C VAL A 4 6.25 2.99 12.68
N GLY A 5 7.50 3.40 12.40
CA GLY A 5 8.61 2.48 12.16
C GLY A 5 8.93 1.61 13.39
N VAL A 6 8.96 2.21 14.58
CA VAL A 6 9.13 1.46 15.84
C VAL A 6 7.97 0.50 16.08
N LEU A 7 6.73 0.94 15.83
CA LEU A 7 5.55 0.07 15.92
C LEU A 7 5.66 -1.14 14.98
N MET A 8 6.08 -0.94 13.72
CA MET A 8 6.29 -2.02 12.75
C MET A 8 7.33 -3.03 13.24
N LEU A 9 8.45 -2.55 13.82
CA LEU A 9 9.46 -3.42 14.41
C LEU A 9 8.92 -4.24 15.58
N LEU A 10 8.19 -3.60 16.50
CA LEU A 10 7.58 -4.29 17.64
C LEU A 10 6.58 -5.37 17.19
N VAL A 11 5.72 -5.06 16.23
CA VAL A 11 4.73 -6.02 15.70
C VAL A 11 5.41 -7.19 14.99
N SER A 12 6.46 -6.93 14.19
CA SER A 12 7.20 -8.00 13.51
C SER A 12 7.92 -8.94 14.48
N TRP A 13 8.55 -8.40 15.52
CA TRP A 13 9.20 -9.19 16.57
C TRP A 13 8.20 -10.03 17.35
N TRP A 14 7.06 -9.43 17.71
CA TRP A 14 5.96 -10.09 18.41
C TRP A 14 5.37 -11.25 17.59
N ALA A 15 5.08 -11.03 16.31
CA ALA A 15 4.60 -12.07 15.41
C ALA A 15 5.64 -13.20 15.29
N ARG A 16 6.93 -12.86 15.13
CA ARG A 16 8.01 -13.86 15.03
C ARG A 16 8.13 -14.71 16.29
N TRP A 17 7.96 -14.12 17.47
CA TRP A 17 8.01 -14.82 18.75
C TRP A 17 6.87 -15.83 18.88
N GLN A 18 5.64 -15.45 18.51
CA GLN A 18 4.50 -16.37 18.49
C GLN A 18 4.71 -17.56 17.53
N LEU A 19 5.31 -17.31 16.38
CA LEU A 19 5.68 -18.33 15.39
C LEU A 19 6.77 -19.31 15.85
N ARG A 20 7.49 -19.04 16.95
CA ARG A 20 8.52 -19.96 17.46
C ARG A 20 7.94 -21.19 18.17
N GLY A 21 6.73 -21.07 18.74
CA GLY A 21 6.09 -22.13 19.52
C GLY A 21 4.76 -22.64 18.94
N ALA A 22 4.23 -21.98 17.91
CA ALA A 22 2.95 -22.33 17.30
C ALA A 22 3.10 -22.57 15.79
N GLN A 23 2.36 -23.56 15.28
CA GLN A 23 2.34 -23.90 13.86
C GLN A 23 1.55 -22.89 13.01
N ALA A 24 0.73 -22.05 13.66
CA ALA A 24 -0.08 -21.01 13.03
C ALA A 24 -0.17 -19.74 13.90
N LEU A 25 -0.35 -18.59 13.24
CA LEU A 25 -0.53 -17.30 13.91
C LEU A 25 -1.94 -17.18 14.52
N PRO A 26 -2.07 -16.62 15.74
CA PRO A 26 -3.37 -16.24 16.30
C PRO A 26 -4.13 -15.27 15.38
N GLN A 27 -5.45 -15.43 15.29
CA GLN A 27 -6.30 -14.63 14.39
C GLN A 27 -6.16 -13.11 14.63
N LEU A 28 -5.99 -12.69 15.88
CA LEU A 28 -5.77 -11.28 16.22
C LEU A 28 -4.44 -10.76 15.64
N THR A 29 -3.35 -11.52 15.76
CA THR A 29 -2.04 -11.15 15.21
C THR A 29 -2.09 -11.09 13.69
N ALA A 30 -2.76 -12.05 13.04
CA ALA A 30 -2.97 -12.01 11.59
C ALA A 30 -3.75 -10.76 11.17
N LYS A 31 -4.82 -10.40 11.88
CA LYS A 31 -5.60 -9.18 11.61
C LYS A 31 -4.77 -7.89 11.79
N VAL A 32 -3.91 -7.85 12.82
CA VAL A 32 -2.96 -6.73 13.03
C VAL A 32 -1.98 -6.62 11.87
N LEU A 33 -1.43 -7.73 11.38
CA LEU A 33 -0.53 -7.74 10.24
C LEU A 33 -1.21 -7.22 8.96
N VAL A 34 -2.47 -7.57 8.72
CA VAL A 34 -3.25 -7.01 7.61
C VAL A 34 -3.36 -5.48 7.72
N PHE A 35 -3.71 -4.95 8.90
CA PHE A 35 -3.73 -3.49 9.12
C PHE A 35 -2.35 -2.84 8.97
N MET A 36 -1.28 -3.53 9.35
CA MET A 36 0.09 -3.04 9.19
C MET A 36 0.50 -2.86 7.72
N THR A 37 -0.21 -3.44 6.75
CA THR A 37 0.01 -3.19 5.32
C THR A 37 -0.10 -1.68 4.98
N PHE A 38 -0.95 -0.94 5.69
CA PHE A 38 -1.12 0.50 5.49
C PHE A 38 -0.13 1.37 6.28
N SER A 39 0.59 0.79 7.24
CA SER A 39 1.51 1.53 8.12
C SER A 39 2.64 2.21 7.34
N GLY A 40 3.15 1.57 6.29
CA GLY A 40 4.18 2.14 5.42
C GLY A 40 3.72 3.45 4.75
N TRP A 41 2.46 3.51 4.33
CA TRP A 41 1.87 4.70 3.71
C TRP A 41 1.86 5.88 4.69
N ILE A 42 1.42 5.63 5.93
CA ILE A 42 1.42 6.63 7.01
C ILE A 42 2.84 7.07 7.34
N ALA A 43 3.79 6.13 7.42
CA ALA A 43 5.18 6.42 7.74
C ALA A 43 5.82 7.34 6.70
N VAL A 44 5.63 7.04 5.41
CA VAL A 44 6.16 7.82 4.28
C VAL A 44 5.55 9.22 4.25
N LEU A 45 4.21 9.34 4.33
CA LEU A 45 3.56 10.65 4.34
C LEU A 45 4.03 11.50 5.51
N SER A 46 4.08 10.92 6.71
CA SER A 46 4.57 11.63 7.90
C SER A 46 6.01 12.11 7.72
N GLY A 47 6.87 11.32 7.06
CA GLY A 47 8.25 11.68 6.78
C GLY A 47 8.32 12.90 5.87
N TRP A 48 7.60 12.85 4.73
CA TRP A 48 7.50 13.97 3.79
C TRP A 48 6.99 15.24 4.44
N TYR A 49 5.94 15.15 5.28
CA TYR A 49 5.42 16.31 6.01
C TYR A 49 6.48 16.94 6.93
N VAL A 50 7.19 16.13 7.71
CA VAL A 50 8.22 16.65 8.62
C VAL A 50 9.35 17.33 7.85
N THR A 51 9.81 16.76 6.74
CA THR A 51 10.91 17.34 5.95
C THR A 51 10.47 18.59 5.18
N GLU A 52 9.26 18.58 4.64
CA GLU A 52 8.75 19.66 3.79
C GLU A 52 8.31 20.89 4.59
N ILE A 53 7.63 20.66 5.72
CA ILE A 53 7.25 21.74 6.63
C ILE A 53 8.47 22.19 7.45
N GLY A 54 9.37 21.27 7.83
CA GLY A 54 10.56 21.59 8.60
C GLY A 54 11.56 22.50 7.89
N ARG A 55 11.52 22.57 6.54
CA ARG A 55 12.36 23.50 5.77
C ARG A 55 11.72 24.87 5.52
N GLN A 56 10.44 25.06 5.83
CA GLN A 56 9.80 26.37 5.75
C GLN A 56 10.55 27.36 6.67
N PRO A 57 10.79 28.62 6.23
CA PRO A 57 10.20 29.30 5.08
C PRO A 57 11.02 29.19 3.78
N TYR A 58 12.01 28.29 3.70
CA TYR A 58 12.94 28.21 2.58
C TYR A 58 12.58 27.09 1.60
N LEU A 59 12.67 27.39 0.30
CA LEU A 59 12.78 26.37 -0.74
C LEU A 59 14.22 25.90 -0.90
N VAL A 60 15.16 26.84 -0.87
CA VAL A 60 16.61 26.60 -0.82
C VAL A 60 17.15 27.32 0.41
N THR A 61 17.67 26.57 1.36
CA THR A 61 18.09 27.07 2.67
C THR A 61 19.04 28.26 2.53
N GLY A 62 18.66 29.40 3.10
CA GLY A 62 19.47 30.63 3.07
C GLY A 62 19.53 31.36 1.73
N VAL A 63 18.85 30.86 0.68
CA VAL A 63 18.93 31.44 -0.68
C VAL A 63 17.55 31.89 -1.18
N LEU A 64 16.56 31.01 -1.18
CA LEU A 64 15.24 31.28 -1.78
C LEU A 64 14.13 30.95 -0.78
N THR A 65 13.34 31.96 -0.43
CA THR A 65 12.16 31.79 0.43
C THR A 65 10.93 31.40 -0.39
N THR A 66 9.95 30.74 0.26
CA THR A 66 8.68 30.38 -0.37
C THR A 66 7.91 31.61 -0.83
N ALA A 67 7.94 32.70 -0.07
CA ALA A 67 7.31 33.97 -0.43
C ALA A 67 7.86 34.59 -1.73
N GLN A 68 9.17 34.45 -1.96
CA GLN A 68 9.83 34.94 -3.19
C GLN A 68 9.51 34.07 -4.42
N ALA A 69 9.13 32.81 -4.21
CA ALA A 69 8.82 31.87 -5.29
C ALA A 69 7.35 31.89 -5.73
N VAL A 70 6.47 32.63 -5.03
CA VAL A 70 5.06 32.75 -5.41
C VAL A 70 4.94 33.54 -6.71
N THR A 71 4.24 32.97 -7.70
CA THR A 71 3.99 33.62 -8.98
C THR A 71 2.82 34.60 -8.90
N THR A 72 2.77 35.58 -9.80
CA THR A 72 1.72 36.60 -9.88
C THR A 72 0.43 36.12 -10.55
N LEU A 73 0.17 34.80 -10.54
CA LEU A 73 -1.00 34.24 -11.19
C LEU A 73 -2.29 34.58 -10.41
N PRO A 74 -3.43 34.78 -11.11
CA PRO A 74 -4.71 34.96 -10.45
C PRO A 74 -5.04 33.75 -9.55
N SER A 75 -5.42 34.01 -8.31
CA SER A 75 -5.78 32.97 -7.32
C SER A 75 -6.85 32.01 -7.83
N ASN A 76 -7.82 32.51 -8.61
CA ASN A 76 -8.89 31.70 -9.20
C ASN A 76 -8.37 30.64 -10.18
N MET A 77 -7.29 30.91 -10.92
CA MET A 77 -6.69 29.92 -11.83
C MET A 77 -5.94 28.83 -11.06
N VAL A 78 -5.27 29.21 -9.97
CA VAL A 78 -4.59 28.23 -9.10
C VAL A 78 -5.60 27.31 -8.43
N LEU A 79 -6.72 27.87 -7.93
CA LEU A 79 -7.76 27.08 -7.30
C LEU A 79 -8.45 26.13 -8.29
N SER A 80 -8.78 26.60 -9.50
CA SER A 80 -9.45 25.76 -10.49
C SER A 80 -8.57 24.60 -10.95
N THR A 81 -7.28 24.85 -11.20
CA THR A 81 -6.33 23.80 -11.57
C THR A 81 -6.07 22.82 -10.41
N LEU A 82 -5.95 23.31 -9.17
CA LEU A 82 -5.84 22.46 -7.98
C LEU A 82 -7.05 21.50 -7.86
N LEU A 83 -8.27 22.02 -8.01
CA LEU A 83 -9.48 21.19 -7.96
C LEU A 83 -9.52 20.18 -9.11
N ALA A 84 -9.09 20.56 -10.31
CA ALA A 84 -9.00 19.64 -11.44
C ALA A 84 -8.00 18.49 -11.17
N TYR A 85 -6.83 18.79 -10.61
CA TYR A 85 -5.86 17.77 -10.22
C TYR A 85 -6.36 16.87 -9.09
N ILE A 86 -7.04 17.42 -8.08
CA ILE A 86 -7.65 16.64 -7.00
C ILE A 86 -8.67 15.66 -7.59
N ALA A 87 -9.59 16.14 -8.43
CA ALA A 87 -10.60 15.30 -9.06
C ALA A 87 -9.97 14.20 -9.93
N LEU A 88 -8.94 14.55 -10.71
CA LEU A 88 -8.20 13.60 -11.54
C LEU A 88 -7.55 12.50 -10.69
N TYR A 89 -6.85 12.86 -9.61
CA TYR A 89 -6.18 11.89 -8.76
C TYR A 89 -7.14 11.03 -7.94
N ILE A 90 -8.30 11.56 -7.53
CA ILE A 90 -9.36 10.76 -6.92
C ILE A 90 -9.89 9.73 -7.93
N GLY A 91 -10.16 10.15 -9.17
CA GLY A 91 -10.60 9.24 -10.24
C GLY A 91 -9.57 8.15 -10.52
N LEU A 92 -8.29 8.53 -10.61
CA LEU A 92 -7.19 7.58 -10.83
C LEU A 92 -7.03 6.60 -9.66
N LEU A 93 -7.13 7.07 -8.42
CA LEU A 93 -7.07 6.23 -7.22
C LEU A 93 -8.23 5.24 -7.19
N ALA A 94 -9.45 5.69 -7.50
CA ALA A 94 -10.62 4.81 -7.57
C ALA A 94 -10.45 3.73 -8.65
N ALA A 95 -9.98 4.10 -9.85
CA ALA A 95 -9.70 3.17 -10.92
C ALA A 95 -8.60 2.16 -10.55
N TYR A 96 -7.54 2.61 -9.87
CA TYR A 96 -6.48 1.75 -9.37
C TYR A 96 -6.99 0.72 -8.35
N ILE A 97 -7.72 1.18 -7.33
CA ILE A 97 -8.30 0.29 -6.32
C ILE A 97 -9.23 -0.73 -6.98
N TRP A 98 -10.09 -0.28 -7.89
CA TRP A 98 -10.98 -1.14 -8.65
C TRP A 98 -10.22 -2.21 -9.44
N ALA A 99 -9.16 -1.82 -10.17
CA ALA A 99 -8.34 -2.74 -10.94
C ALA A 99 -7.66 -3.79 -10.06
N VAL A 100 -7.11 -3.40 -8.91
CA VAL A 100 -6.48 -4.34 -7.96
C VAL A 100 -7.48 -5.37 -7.45
N PHE A 101 -8.68 -4.94 -7.03
CA PHE A 101 -9.71 -5.87 -6.58
C PHE A 101 -10.26 -6.74 -7.70
N TYR A 102 -10.41 -6.19 -8.91
CA TYR A 102 -10.83 -6.96 -10.08
C TYR A 102 -9.85 -8.09 -10.40
N LEU A 103 -8.55 -7.78 -10.46
CA LEU A 103 -7.50 -8.76 -10.72
C LEU A 103 -7.39 -9.81 -9.59
N ALA A 104 -7.53 -9.37 -8.33
CA ALA A 104 -7.52 -10.29 -7.19
C ALA A 104 -8.67 -11.32 -7.25
N ARG A 105 -9.88 -10.90 -7.62
CA ARG A 105 -11.04 -11.79 -7.77
C ARG A 105 -10.86 -12.76 -8.93
N GLN A 106 -10.36 -12.28 -10.07
CA GLN A 106 -10.12 -13.13 -11.23
C GLN A 106 -9.05 -14.20 -10.97
N ALA A 107 -8.03 -13.89 -10.16
CA ALA A 107 -7.02 -14.85 -9.76
C ALA A 107 -7.60 -15.97 -8.88
N ASP A 108 -8.51 -15.63 -7.96
CA ASP A 108 -9.18 -16.60 -7.09
C ASP A 108 -10.08 -17.55 -7.88
N GLU A 109 -10.89 -17.01 -8.81
CA GLU A 109 -11.74 -17.82 -9.69
C GLU A 109 -10.94 -18.83 -10.54
N LYS A 110 -9.80 -18.41 -11.12
CA LYS A 110 -8.93 -19.32 -11.88
C LYS A 110 -8.32 -20.42 -11.01
N GLY A 111 -7.88 -20.08 -9.80
CA GLY A 111 -7.32 -21.05 -8.84
C GLY A 111 -8.35 -22.11 -8.41
N VAL A 112 -9.61 -21.74 -8.26
CA VAL A 112 -10.71 -22.66 -7.95
C VAL A 112 -10.98 -23.62 -9.14
N ILE A 113 -10.96 -23.11 -10.37
CA ILE A 113 -11.18 -23.92 -11.58
C ILE A 113 -10.06 -24.96 -11.76
N ASP A 114 -8.80 -24.55 -11.62
CA ASP A 114 -7.64 -25.47 -11.75
C ASP A 114 -7.64 -26.56 -10.67
N ALA A 115 -7.97 -26.21 -9.42
CA ALA A 115 -8.08 -27.19 -8.33
C ALA A 115 -9.21 -28.20 -8.56
N HIS A 116 -10.34 -27.75 -9.13
CA HIS A 116 -11.44 -28.64 -9.49
C HIS A 116 -11.03 -29.57 -10.65
N GLN A 117 -10.36 -29.06 -11.68
CA GLN A 117 -9.89 -29.86 -12.81
C GLN A 117 -8.89 -30.95 -12.38
N MET A 118 -7.96 -30.64 -11.48
CA MET A 118 -7.02 -31.63 -10.92
C MET A 118 -7.72 -32.74 -10.13
N LYS A 119 -8.81 -32.44 -9.42
CA LYS A 119 -9.61 -33.46 -8.71
C LYS A 119 -10.43 -34.35 -9.65
N THR A 120 -10.86 -33.84 -10.80
CA THR A 120 -11.69 -34.58 -11.75
C THR A 120 -10.91 -35.25 -12.88
N ALA A 121 -9.62 -34.98 -13.01
CA ALA A 121 -8.79 -35.59 -14.04
C ALA A 121 -8.64 -37.10 -13.79
N PRO A 122 -8.95 -37.97 -14.77
CA PRO A 122 -8.73 -39.39 -14.61
C PRO A 122 -7.24 -39.65 -14.40
N VAL A 123 -6.90 -40.37 -13.34
CA VAL A 123 -5.53 -40.81 -13.05
C VAL A 123 -5.07 -41.65 -14.24
N LYS A 124 -4.17 -41.11 -15.06
CA LYS A 124 -3.52 -41.89 -16.11
C LYS A 124 -2.59 -42.89 -15.43
N THR A 125 -3.07 -44.12 -15.26
CA THR A 125 -2.24 -45.25 -14.88
C THR A 125 -1.11 -45.39 -15.91
N PRO A 126 0.17 -45.45 -15.52
CA PRO A 126 1.23 -45.69 -16.48
C PRO A 126 1.05 -47.10 -17.05
N LEU A 127 0.53 -47.18 -18.27
CA LEU A 127 0.55 -48.37 -19.11
C LEU A 127 2.02 -48.60 -19.52
N GLY A 128 2.72 -49.47 -18.79
CA GLY A 128 4.11 -49.81 -19.10
C GLY A 128 4.84 -50.52 -17.97
N ALA A 129 4.28 -51.61 -17.46
CA ALA A 129 5.01 -52.60 -16.67
C ALA A 129 4.35 -53.97 -16.89
N GLN A 130 4.57 -54.52 -18.07
CA GLN A 130 4.52 -55.96 -18.33
C GLN A 130 5.84 -56.34 -18.99
#